data_AF-A0AAW7FK54-F1
#
_entry.id   AF-A0AAW7FK54-F1
#
_cell.length_a   1.000
_cell.length_b   1.000
_cell.length_c   1.000
_cell.angle_alpha   90.00
_cell.angle_beta   90.00
_cell.angle_gamma   90.00
#
_symmetry.space_group_name_H-M   'P 1'
#
loop_
_entity.id
_entity.type
_entity.pdbx_description
1 polymer ?
#
loop_
_entity_poly.entity_id
_entity_poly.type
_entity_poly.pdbx_seq_one_letter_code
_entity_poly.pdbx_strand_id
1 'polypeptide(L)'
;MKAIFTPQRSDNVMNASAKGDVLIIDVDGVTDSFDFSTLNDGDIAVDFISVLKPNPVLNARKESGEIIVELIGFYGSEAEESETQIWEVTLNG
;
A
#
# COMPACT_ATOMS: atom_id res chain seq x y z
N MET A 1 -3.52 9.60 4.56
CA MET A 1 -3.30 8.76 3.37
C MET A 1 -4.31 7.62 3.42
N LYS A 2 -5.05 7.41 2.34
CA LYS A 2 -5.97 6.27 2.19
C LYS A 2 -5.24 5.13 1.50
N ALA A 3 -5.37 3.91 2.02
CA ALA A 3 -4.88 2.70 1.35
C ALA A 3 -6.06 1.81 0.95
N ILE A 4 -6.01 1.31 -0.28
CA ILE A 4 -6.94 0.33 -0.84
C ILE A 4 -6.14 -0.94 -1.08
N PHE A 5 -6.52 -2.03 -0.43
CA PHE A 5 -5.83 -3.30 -0.54
C PHE A 5 -6.51 -4.21 -1.55
N THR A 6 -5.76 -4.67 -2.53
CA THR A 6 -6.15 -5.73 -3.45
C THR A 6 -5.63 -7.07 -2.92
N PRO A 7 -6.53 -8.03 -2.62
CA PRO A 7 -6.16 -9.26 -1.94
C PRO A 7 -5.28 -10.16 -2.82
N GLN A 8 -4.19 -10.68 -2.26
CA GLN A 8 -3.32 -11.65 -2.92
C GLN A 8 -2.84 -12.73 -1.94
N ARG A 9 -3.00 -14.00 -2.31
CA ARG A 9 -2.50 -15.11 -1.50
C ARG A 9 -0.98 -15.05 -1.38
N SER A 10 -0.47 -14.95 -0.15
CA SER A 10 0.96 -15.01 0.18
C SER A 10 1.14 -15.29 1.69
N ASP A 11 2.20 -15.98 2.08
CA ASP A 11 2.52 -16.16 3.51
C ASP A 11 3.33 -15.01 4.11
N ASN A 12 3.65 -14.01 3.28
CA ASN A 12 4.32 -12.79 3.75
C ASN A 12 3.40 -12.00 4.68
N VAL A 13 3.96 -11.47 5.77
CA VAL A 13 3.27 -10.55 6.67
C VAL A 13 3.67 -9.13 6.33
N MET A 14 2.68 -8.27 6.09
CA MET A 14 2.92 -6.87 5.75
C MET A 14 2.28 -5.92 6.75
N ASN A 15 3.03 -4.88 7.11
CA ASN A 15 2.52 -3.72 7.82
C ASN A 15 2.71 -2.47 6.96
N ALA A 16 1.66 -1.65 6.86
CA ALA A 16 1.71 -0.37 6.17
C ALA A 16 1.37 0.76 7.14
N SER A 17 2.13 1.86 7.07
CA SER A 17 1.90 3.08 7.84
C SER A 17 2.24 4.31 7.00
N ALA A 18 1.76 5.48 7.40
CA ALA A 18 2.01 6.71 6.66
C ALA A 18 2.49 7.82 7.58
N LYS A 19 3.46 8.62 7.10
CA LYS A 19 3.91 9.85 7.75
C LYS A 19 3.79 11.01 6.77
N GLY A 20 2.67 11.73 6.85
CA GLY A 20 2.31 12.71 5.83
C GLY A 20 2.08 12.03 4.48
N ASP A 21 2.79 12.47 3.44
CA ASP A 21 2.71 11.94 2.08
C ASP A 21 3.71 10.79 1.82
N VAL A 22 4.41 10.31 2.86
CA VAL A 22 5.35 9.18 2.77
C VAL A 22 4.69 7.91 3.29
N LEU A 23 4.60 6.90 2.44
CA LEU A 23 4.18 5.54 2.79
C LEU A 23 5.39 4.72 3.24
N ILE A 24 5.25 3.99 4.35
CA ILE A 24 6.28 3.09 4.88
C ILE A 24 5.66 1.70 4.94
N ILE A 25 6.31 0.74 4.28
CA ILE A 25 5.87 -0.66 4.25
C ILE A 25 6.97 -1.54 4.81
N ASP A 26 6.60 -2.43 5.72
CA ASP A 26 7.42 -3.54 6.18
C ASP A 26 6.81 -4.85 5.68
N VAL A 27 7.62 -5.69 5.03
CA VAL A 27 7.26 -7.06 4.66
C VAL A 27 8.30 -8.00 5.24
N ASP A 28 7.87 -8.86 6.17
CA ASP A 28 8.73 -9.83 6.87
C ASP A 28 10.03 -9.23 7.44
N GLY A 29 9.97 -7.99 7.95
CA GLY A 29 11.12 -7.28 8.53
C GLY A 29 12.03 -6.57 7.52
N VAL A 30 11.71 -6.58 6.22
CA VAL A 30 12.33 -5.70 5.23
C VAL A 30 11.44 -4.49 5.03
N THR A 31 12.00 -3.30 5.23
CA THR A 31 11.26 -2.04 5.11
C THR A 31 11.64 -1.29 3.83
N ASP A 32 10.65 -0.66 3.21
CA ASP A 32 10.82 0.29 2.11
C ASP A 32 9.86 1.49 2.28
N SER A 33 10.18 2.59 1.61
CA SER A 33 9.39 3.83 1.70
C SER A 33 9.16 4.48 0.35
N PHE A 34 7.94 5.00 0.16
CA PHE A 34 7.51 5.63 -1.08
C PHE A 34 7.08 7.06 -0.75
N ASP A 35 7.80 8.04 -1.29
CA ASP A 35 7.54 9.46 -1.08
C ASP A 35 6.65 10.01 -2.21
N PHE A 36 5.43 10.39 -1.86
CA PHE A 36 4.44 10.95 -2.79
C PHE A 36 4.30 12.47 -2.67
N SER A 37 5.19 13.15 -1.95
CA SER A 37 5.12 14.59 -1.71
C SER A 37 5.17 15.43 -2.99
N THR A 38 5.66 14.87 -4.10
CA THR A 38 5.73 15.53 -5.41
C THR A 38 4.44 15.39 -6.23
N LEU A 39 3.47 14.57 -5.80
CA LEU A 39 2.20 14.44 -6.51
C LEU A 39 1.33 15.67 -6.29
N ASN A 40 0.78 16.18 -7.39
CA ASN A 40 -0.26 17.21 -7.42
C ASN A 40 -1.64 16.55 -7.60
N ASP A 41 -2.70 17.26 -7.23
CA ASP A 41 -4.07 16.79 -7.45
C ASP A 41 -4.29 16.45 -8.94
N GLY A 42 -4.74 15.22 -9.19
CA GLY A 42 -4.91 14.64 -10.52
C GLY A 42 -3.73 13.79 -11.01
N ASP A 43 -2.58 13.83 -10.34
CA ASP A 43 -1.43 13.00 -10.69
C ASP A 43 -1.66 11.52 -10.31
N ILE A 44 -1.14 10.63 -11.15
CA ILE A 44 -1.11 9.18 -10.94
C ILE A 44 0.33 8.71 -11.14
N ALA A 45 0.85 7.96 -10.17
CA ALA A 45 2.16 7.30 -10.21
C ALA A 45 2.00 5.78 -10.24
N VAL A 46 2.81 5.12 -11.06
CA VAL A 46 2.84 3.67 -11.30
C VAL A 46 4.30 3.22 -11.43
N ASP A 47 4.53 1.91 -11.62
CA ASP A 47 5.85 1.33 -11.92
C ASP A 47 6.91 1.64 -10.85
N PHE A 48 6.55 1.51 -9.58
CA PHE A 48 7.45 1.77 -8.46
C PHE A 48 8.60 0.75 -8.39
N ILE A 49 9.79 1.26 -8.09
CA ILE A 49 10.96 0.45 -7.76
C ILE A 49 10.93 0.20 -6.26
N SER A 50 11.04 -1.07 -5.86
CA SER A 50 11.08 -1.45 -4.45
C SER A 50 12.08 -2.57 -4.20
N VAL A 51 12.63 -2.60 -2.98
CA VAL A 51 13.41 -3.74 -2.48
C VAL A 51 12.53 -4.90 -2.02
N LEU A 52 11.24 -4.65 -1.77
CA LEU A 52 10.26 -5.64 -1.33
C LEU A 52 9.88 -6.59 -2.47
N LYS A 53 9.70 -7.87 -2.14
CA LYS A 53 9.38 -8.92 -3.12
C LYS A 53 8.19 -9.77 -2.66
N PRO A 54 7.04 -9.70 -3.36
CA PRO A 54 6.74 -8.78 -4.46
C PRO A 54 6.67 -7.31 -3.99
N ASN A 55 6.79 -6.35 -4.91
CA ASN A 55 6.53 -4.95 -4.59
C ASN A 55 5.03 -4.79 -4.26
N PRO A 56 4.67 -4.39 -3.03
CA PRO A 56 3.27 -4.28 -2.65
C PRO A 56 2.58 -3.02 -3.17
N VAL A 57 3.29 -2.03 -3.72
CA VAL A 57 2.67 -0.79 -4.21
C VAL A 57 2.31 -0.93 -5.69
N LEU A 58 1.01 -0.85 -6.01
CA LEU A 58 0.49 -1.02 -7.37
C LEU A 58 0.39 0.32 -8.11
N ASN A 59 -0.24 1.31 -7.47
CA ASN A 59 -0.32 2.69 -7.95
C ASN A 59 -0.54 3.65 -6.76
N ALA A 60 -0.28 4.93 -6.99
CA ALA A 60 -0.64 6.00 -6.08
C ALA A 60 -1.23 7.15 -6.88
N ARG A 61 -2.23 7.84 -6.33
CA ARG A 61 -2.80 9.05 -6.92
C ARG A 61 -3.10 10.08 -5.86
N LYS A 62 -3.17 11.34 -6.26
CA LYS A 62 -3.62 12.43 -5.40
C LYS A 62 -4.95 12.97 -5.91
N GLU A 63 -5.97 12.94 -5.06
CA GLU A 63 -7.31 13.41 -5.39
C GLU A 63 -7.80 14.32 -4.27
N SER A 64 -8.17 15.57 -4.61
CA SER A 64 -8.70 16.55 -3.65
C SER A 64 -7.82 16.74 -2.40
N GLY A 65 -6.51 16.82 -2.58
CA GLY A 65 -5.52 16.98 -1.51
C GLY A 65 -5.17 15.71 -0.73
N GLU A 66 -5.81 14.56 -1.02
CA GLU A 66 -5.53 13.29 -0.35
C GLU A 66 -4.72 12.34 -1.23
N ILE A 67 -3.66 11.74 -0.67
CA ILE A 67 -2.96 10.61 -1.29
C ILE A 67 -3.75 9.33 -1.07
N ILE A 68 -4.08 8.66 -2.17
CA ILE A 68 -4.70 7.33 -2.21
C ILE A 68 -3.69 6.37 -2.83
N VAL A 69 -3.39 5.28 -2.12
CA VAL A 69 -2.48 4.23 -2.58
C VAL A 69 -3.22 2.91 -2.75
N GLU A 70 -2.96 2.22 -3.85
CA GLU A 70 -3.42 0.86 -4.08
C GLU A 70 -2.27 -0.11 -3.78
N LEU A 71 -2.52 -1.01 -2.83
CA LEU A 71 -1.53 -1.93 -2.29
C LEU A 71 -1.97 -3.38 -2.49
N ILE A 72 -1.00 -4.29 -2.54
CA ILE A 72 -1.26 -5.71 -2.35
C ILE A 72 -1.60 -5.95 -0.88
N GLY A 73 -2.74 -6.60 -0.61
CA GLY A 73 -3.10 -7.11 0.70
C GLY A 73 -2.80 -8.60 0.78
N PHE A 74 -1.70 -8.98 1.45
CA PHE A 74 -1.36 -10.40 1.61
C PHE A 74 -2.30 -11.09 2.58
N TYR A 75 -2.79 -12.27 2.21
CA TYR A 75 -3.60 -13.13 3.09
C TYR A 75 -3.07 -14.57 3.14
N GLY A 76 -3.24 -15.22 4.30
CA GLY A 76 -2.81 -16.57 4.68
C GLY A 76 -3.59 -17.72 4.01
N SER A 77 -3.19 -18.99 4.23
CA SER A 77 -3.99 -20.15 3.77
C SER A 77 -5.27 -20.31 4.58
N GLU A 78 -5.21 -19.87 5.83
CA GLU A 78 -6.30 -19.90 6.79
C GLU A 78 -7.13 -18.61 6.77
N ALA A 79 -7.00 -17.82 5.70
CA ALA A 79 -7.68 -16.53 5.58
C ALA A 79 -9.20 -16.71 5.54
N GLU A 80 -9.91 -15.82 6.23
CA GLU A 80 -11.36 -15.72 6.13
C GLU A 80 -11.75 -15.15 4.75
N GLU A 81 -12.98 -15.44 4.30
CA GLU A 81 -13.47 -14.94 3.01
C GLU A 81 -13.40 -13.41 2.90
N SER A 82 -13.58 -12.71 4.03
CA SER A 82 -13.46 -11.25 4.15
C SER A 82 -12.06 -10.73 3.77
N GLU A 83 -11.00 -11.49 4.08
CA GLU A 83 -9.60 -11.15 3.76
C GLU A 83 -9.28 -11.36 2.28
N THR A 84 -10.16 -12.05 1.54
CA THR A 84 -10.04 -12.28 0.09
C THR A 84 -10.77 -11.24 -0.76
N GLN A 85 -11.33 -10.21 -0.13
CA GLN A 85 -12.01 -9.09 -0.79
C GLN A 85 -11.14 -7.83 -0.78
N ILE A 86 -11.53 -6.80 -1.53
CA ILE A 86 -10.88 -5.49 -1.45
C ILE A 86 -11.32 -4.80 -0.16
N TRP A 87 -10.38 -4.18 0.57
CA TRP A 87 -10.69 -3.35 1.73
C TRP A 87 -9.92 -2.03 1.72
N GLU A 88 -10.41 -1.08 2.51
CA GLU A 88 -9.84 0.26 2.58
C GLU A 88 -9.54 0.63 4.04
N VAL A 89 -8.45 1.34 4.26
CA VAL A 89 -8.10 1.90 5.58
C VAL A 89 -7.52 3.30 5.43
N THR A 90 -7.68 4.12 6.47
CA THR A 90 -6.88 5.35 6.60
C THR A 90 -5.61 5.01 7.36
N LEU A 91 -4.46 5.22 6.71
CA LEU A 91 -3.16 5.06 7.35
C LEU A 91 -2.83 6.32 8.15
N ASN A 92 -2.60 6.12 9.44
CA ASN A 92 -2.15 7.13 10.38
C ASN A 92 -0.74 6.73 10.89
N GLY A 93 0.07 7.73 11.23
CA GLY A 93 1.40 7.57 11.81
C GLY A 93 1.49 8.15 13.21
#